data_AF-A0A074WMN8-F1
#
_entry.id   AF-A0A074WMN8-F1
#
_cell.length_a   1.000
_cell.length_b   1.000
_cell.length_c   1.000
_cell.angle_alpha   90.00
_cell.angle_beta   90.00
_cell.angle_gamma   90.00
#
_symmetry.space_group_name_H-M   'P 1'
#
loop_
_entity.id
_entity.type
_entity.pdbx_description
1 polymer ?
#
loop_
_entity_poly.entity_id
_entity_poly.type
_entity_poly.pdbx_seq_one_letter_code
_entity_poly.pdbx_strand_id
1 'polypeptide(L)'
;MDKLENVQFTAEEVQAITTVANNADLLTTAHAYPSRSICHVIDNGCKGIEHGYFIGEPTAQLMAGKRAFLTPTLVTYSEMNDWSGYLPPESAKKNSVVLEAGIRSLKITKGAGVTICFGTDLLGPLTSAQTREFTIRSEVLSPVELLRTATTNPARMLRCEGTLGQIKSGFVADMLVLNENPLNDITILDRPVDYLLAVIKDGRVCHSRWSKLSVDTSKAMPLLA
;
A
#
# COMPACT_ATOMS: atom_id res chain seq x y z
N MET A 1 6.80 -12.29 -23.99
CA MET A 1 6.23 -11.75 -22.74
C MET A 1 7.24 -11.96 -21.64
N ASP A 2 7.45 -10.97 -20.77
CA ASP A 2 8.47 -11.02 -19.73
C ASP A 2 8.17 -12.13 -18.72
N LYS A 3 9.21 -12.86 -18.32
CA LYS A 3 9.08 -13.92 -17.33
C LYS A 3 9.25 -13.34 -15.93
N LEU A 4 8.46 -13.83 -14.96
CA LEU A 4 8.46 -13.34 -13.57
C LEU A 4 9.84 -13.40 -12.91
N GLU A 5 10.66 -14.35 -13.33
CA GLU A 5 12.00 -14.50 -12.82
C GLU A 5 12.95 -13.41 -13.36
N ASN A 6 12.76 -12.87 -14.55
CA ASN A 6 13.76 -12.00 -15.19
C ASN A 6 14.12 -10.78 -14.32
N VAL A 7 15.41 -10.52 -14.14
CA VAL A 7 15.89 -9.25 -13.59
C VAL A 7 15.88 -8.26 -14.74
N GLN A 8 15.23 -7.11 -14.53
CA GLN A 8 15.14 -6.02 -15.51
C GLN A 8 16.03 -4.86 -15.07
N PHE A 9 16.52 -4.12 -16.06
CA PHE A 9 17.57 -3.10 -15.93
C PHE A 9 18.92 -3.66 -15.48
N THR A 10 19.99 -2.98 -15.86
CA THR A 10 21.33 -3.21 -15.31
C THR A 10 21.50 -2.47 -13.99
N ALA A 11 22.55 -2.81 -13.24
CA ALA A 11 22.87 -2.12 -12.00
C ALA A 11 23.12 -0.62 -12.24
N GLU A 12 23.82 -0.30 -13.33
CA GLU A 12 24.14 1.07 -13.73
C GLU A 12 22.89 1.87 -14.07
N GLU A 13 21.91 1.27 -14.74
CA GLU A 13 20.63 1.91 -15.05
C GLU A 13 19.81 2.19 -13.78
N VAL A 14 19.71 1.20 -12.88
CA VAL A 14 19.01 1.39 -11.59
C VAL A 14 19.71 2.46 -10.75
N GLN A 15 21.04 2.44 -10.68
CA GLN A 15 21.83 3.44 -9.96
C GLN A 15 21.65 4.85 -10.56
N ALA A 16 21.61 4.97 -11.89
CA ALA A 16 21.35 6.26 -12.52
C ALA A 16 19.98 6.81 -12.13
N ILE A 17 18.94 5.98 -12.17
CA ILE A 17 17.56 6.36 -11.77
C ILE A 17 17.52 6.78 -10.30
N THR A 18 18.07 5.95 -9.40
CA THR A 18 18.01 6.20 -7.95
C THR A 18 18.87 7.40 -7.56
N THR A 19 19.99 7.64 -8.24
CA THR A 19 20.82 8.83 -8.03
C THR A 19 20.06 10.09 -8.41
N VAL A 20 19.39 10.11 -9.57
CA VAL A 20 18.58 11.27 -10.01
C VAL A 20 17.44 11.55 -9.02
N ALA A 21 16.72 10.52 -8.58
CA ALA A 21 15.65 10.69 -7.59
C ALA A 21 16.19 11.22 -6.25
N ASN A 22 17.28 10.64 -5.75
CA ASN A 22 17.89 11.08 -4.48
C ASN A 22 18.41 12.52 -4.54
N ASN A 23 18.94 12.97 -5.68
CA ASN A 23 19.36 14.37 -5.87
C ASN A 23 18.19 15.37 -5.78
N ALA A 24 16.95 14.90 -5.97
CA ALA A 24 15.73 15.68 -5.83
C ALA A 24 15.00 15.39 -4.50
N ASP A 25 15.66 14.75 -3.53
CA ASP A 25 15.06 14.32 -2.26
C ASP A 25 13.86 13.38 -2.40
N LEU A 26 13.75 12.71 -3.55
CA LEU A 26 12.72 11.71 -3.83
C LEU A 26 13.24 10.31 -3.54
N LEU A 27 12.32 9.39 -3.30
CA LEU A 27 12.61 7.96 -3.21
C LEU A 27 12.22 7.27 -4.53
N THR A 28 12.89 6.16 -4.83
CA THR A 28 12.52 5.28 -5.94
C THR A 28 11.81 4.03 -5.42
N THR A 29 10.69 3.69 -6.05
CA THR A 29 10.02 2.39 -5.89
C THR A 29 10.25 1.53 -7.12
N ALA A 30 10.25 0.21 -6.94
CA ALA A 30 10.44 -0.74 -8.03
C ALA A 30 9.37 -1.84 -7.99
N HIS A 31 8.80 -2.11 -9.16
CA HIS A 31 8.00 -3.31 -9.38
C HIS A 31 8.92 -4.53 -9.40
N ALA A 32 8.84 -5.38 -8.37
CA ALA A 32 9.69 -6.57 -8.27
C ALA A 32 9.00 -7.69 -7.49
N TYR A 33 9.01 -8.92 -8.03
CA TYR A 33 8.47 -10.09 -7.34
C TYR A 33 9.52 -10.98 -6.66
N PRO A 34 10.53 -11.53 -7.37
CA PRO A 34 11.45 -12.49 -6.78
C PRO A 34 12.57 -11.83 -6.02
N SER A 35 13.06 -12.53 -5.00
CA SER A 35 14.19 -12.12 -4.17
C SER A 35 15.39 -11.58 -4.97
N ARG A 36 15.76 -12.21 -6.08
CA ARG A 36 16.88 -11.75 -6.90
C ARG A 36 16.68 -10.34 -7.48
N SER A 37 15.47 -10.03 -7.95
CA SER A 37 15.14 -8.71 -8.48
C SER A 37 15.01 -7.69 -7.35
N ILE A 38 14.45 -8.10 -6.21
CA ILE A 38 14.36 -7.25 -5.01
C ILE A 38 15.76 -6.88 -4.50
N CYS A 39 16.65 -7.85 -4.30
CA CYS A 39 18.04 -7.58 -3.90
C CYS A 39 18.72 -6.66 -4.91
N HIS A 40 18.58 -6.95 -6.22
CA HIS A 40 19.16 -6.14 -7.27
C HIS A 40 18.77 -4.66 -7.16
N VAL A 41 17.48 -4.34 -7.05
CA VAL A 41 17.04 -2.93 -6.99
C VAL A 41 17.37 -2.27 -5.64
N ILE A 42 17.27 -3.01 -4.53
CA ILE A 42 17.59 -2.50 -3.19
C ILE A 42 19.09 -2.25 -3.02
N ASP A 43 19.95 -3.08 -3.60
CA ASP A 43 21.40 -2.90 -3.58
C ASP A 43 21.83 -1.73 -4.46
N ASN A 44 21.03 -1.38 -5.46
CA ASN A 44 21.26 -0.26 -6.38
C ASN A 44 20.46 1.01 -6.05
N GLY A 45 19.93 1.10 -4.83
CA GLY A 45 19.45 2.36 -4.26
C GLY A 45 17.93 2.54 -4.18
N CYS A 46 17.12 1.59 -4.69
CA CYS A 46 15.67 1.65 -4.49
C CYS A 46 15.30 1.54 -3.01
N LYS A 47 14.21 2.20 -2.62
CA LYS A 47 13.72 2.24 -1.24
C LYS A 47 12.33 1.67 -1.06
N GLY A 48 11.52 1.56 -2.12
CA GLY A 48 10.23 0.88 -2.08
C GLY A 48 10.19 -0.32 -3.03
N ILE A 49 9.50 -1.38 -2.62
CA ILE A 49 9.21 -2.55 -3.44
C ILE A 49 7.70 -2.68 -3.58
N GLU A 50 7.22 -2.69 -4.81
CA GLU A 50 5.83 -2.98 -5.13
C GLU A 50 5.65 -4.49 -5.34
N HIS A 51 4.55 -5.04 -4.85
CA HIS A 51 4.23 -6.47 -4.81
C HIS A 51 5.14 -7.30 -3.88
N GLY A 52 6.34 -7.68 -4.32
CA GLY A 52 7.30 -8.47 -3.53
C GLY A 52 6.88 -9.90 -3.19
N TYR A 53 6.06 -10.57 -4.00
CA TYR A 53 5.41 -11.83 -3.59
C TYR A 53 6.30 -13.08 -3.54
N PHE A 54 7.45 -13.11 -4.22
CA PHE A 54 8.40 -14.23 -4.15
C PHE A 54 9.66 -13.87 -3.34
N ILE A 55 9.46 -13.09 -2.27
CA ILE A 55 10.49 -12.74 -1.31
C ILE A 55 10.77 -13.90 -0.33
N GLY A 56 12.04 -14.14 -0.03
CA GLY A 56 12.49 -15.05 1.03
C GLY A 56 13.00 -14.28 2.25
N GLU A 57 13.18 -14.99 3.36
CA GLU A 57 13.61 -14.40 4.64
C GLU A 57 14.93 -13.60 4.55
N PRO A 58 16.01 -14.05 3.87
CA PRO A 58 17.25 -13.28 3.79
C PRO A 58 17.04 -11.92 3.08
N THR A 59 16.20 -11.90 2.05
CA THR A 59 15.85 -10.68 1.31
C THR A 59 14.99 -9.75 2.17
N ALA A 60 14.05 -10.29 2.95
CA ALA A 60 13.25 -9.48 3.86
C ALA A 60 14.11 -8.86 4.97
N GLN A 61 15.09 -9.60 5.50
CA GLN A 61 16.07 -9.09 6.45
C GLN A 61 16.94 -7.99 5.83
N LEU A 62 17.38 -8.16 4.58
CA LEU A 62 18.09 -7.13 3.82
C LEU A 62 17.26 -5.85 3.70
N MET A 63 15.99 -5.98 3.32
CA MET A 63 15.06 -4.85 3.22
C MET A 63 14.90 -4.14 4.56
N ALA A 64 14.68 -4.88 5.65
CA ALA A 64 14.57 -4.32 6.99
C ALA A 64 15.85 -3.58 7.40
N GLY A 65 17.02 -4.19 7.20
CA GLY A 65 18.32 -3.59 7.50
C GLY A 65 18.59 -2.30 6.71
N LYS A 66 18.13 -2.23 5.46
CA LYS A 66 18.23 -1.02 4.61
C LYS A 66 17.08 -0.03 4.78
N ARG A 67 16.14 -0.31 5.69
CA ARG A 67 14.92 0.46 5.95
C ARG A 67 14.10 0.69 4.68
N ALA A 68 14.03 -0.34 3.83
CA ALA A 68 13.20 -0.33 2.64
C ALA A 68 11.73 -0.60 3.01
N PHE A 69 10.84 -0.11 2.16
CA PHE A 69 9.39 -0.27 2.28
C PHE A 69 8.91 -1.38 1.34
N LEU A 70 7.86 -2.06 1.76
CA LEU A 70 7.11 -2.99 0.92
C LEU A 70 5.68 -2.48 0.77
N THR A 71 5.19 -2.43 -0.46
CA THR A 71 3.78 -2.15 -0.79
C THR A 71 3.20 -3.37 -1.51
N PRO A 72 2.64 -4.35 -0.78
CA PRO A 72 1.86 -5.42 -1.38
C PRO A 72 0.63 -4.84 -2.08
N THR A 73 0.00 -5.56 -3.01
CA THR A 73 -1.21 -5.12 -3.73
C THR A 73 -2.13 -6.31 -3.98
N LEU A 74 -2.51 -7.03 -2.91
CA LEU A 74 -3.09 -8.38 -3.02
C LEU A 74 -4.45 -8.38 -3.71
N VAL A 75 -5.25 -7.34 -3.46
CA VAL A 75 -6.60 -7.16 -3.97
C VAL A 75 -6.66 -7.15 -5.48
N THR A 76 -5.67 -6.62 -6.20
CA THR A 76 -5.70 -6.66 -7.67
C THR A 76 -5.70 -8.09 -8.18
N TYR A 77 -4.90 -8.98 -7.58
CA TYR A 77 -4.86 -10.39 -7.96
C TYR A 77 -6.14 -11.11 -7.50
N SER A 78 -6.67 -10.81 -6.31
CA SER A 78 -7.94 -11.38 -5.84
C SER A 78 -9.08 -11.04 -6.81
N GLU A 79 -9.23 -9.76 -7.14
CA GLU A 79 -10.35 -9.28 -7.95
C GLU A 79 -10.22 -9.70 -9.42
N MET A 80 -9.00 -9.78 -9.97
CA MET A 80 -8.78 -10.34 -11.31
C MET A 80 -9.17 -11.83 -11.41
N ASN A 81 -9.06 -12.58 -10.32
CA ASN A 81 -9.49 -13.99 -10.27
C ASN A 81 -11.01 -14.12 -10.16
N ASP A 82 -11.65 -13.27 -9.37
CA ASP A 82 -13.08 -13.33 -9.11
C ASP A 82 -13.90 -12.75 -10.28
N TRP A 83 -13.34 -11.81 -11.05
CA TRP A 83 -14.02 -11.20 -12.19
C TRP A 83 -14.00 -12.13 -13.41
N SER A 84 -15.16 -12.73 -13.71
CA SER A 84 -15.32 -13.63 -14.85
C SER A 84 -14.89 -13.00 -16.17
N GLY A 85 -13.99 -13.67 -16.89
CA GLY A 85 -13.50 -13.24 -18.19
C GLY A 85 -12.47 -12.10 -18.16
N TYR A 86 -12.02 -11.65 -16.97
CA TYR A 86 -11.01 -10.60 -16.86
C TYR A 86 -9.64 -11.07 -17.37
N LEU A 87 -9.24 -12.30 -17.01
CA LEU A 87 -7.99 -12.90 -17.43
C LEU A 87 -8.22 -14.07 -18.41
N PRO A 88 -7.38 -14.21 -19.45
CA PRO A 88 -7.28 -15.46 -20.19
C PRO A 88 -6.91 -16.63 -19.25
N PRO A 89 -7.34 -17.88 -19.51
CA PRO A 89 -7.14 -19.00 -18.58
C PRO A 89 -5.68 -19.24 -18.13
N GLU A 90 -4.71 -19.05 -19.02
CA GLU A 90 -3.29 -19.18 -18.67
C GLU A 90 -2.85 -18.10 -17.66
N SER A 91 -3.36 -16.88 -17.81
CA SER A 91 -3.07 -15.76 -16.92
C SER A 91 -3.76 -15.94 -15.56
N ALA A 92 -5.00 -16.45 -15.54
CA ALA A 92 -5.73 -16.76 -14.31
C ALA A 92 -4.97 -17.77 -13.42
N LYS A 93 -4.43 -18.84 -14.01
CA LYS A 93 -3.62 -19.82 -13.24
C LYS A 93 -2.37 -19.20 -12.63
N LYS A 94 -1.65 -18.34 -13.39
CA LYS A 94 -0.48 -17.62 -12.88
C LYS A 94 -0.88 -16.65 -11.77
N ASN A 95 -1.99 -15.96 -11.93
CA ASN A 95 -2.52 -14.98 -11.00
C ASN A 95 -2.82 -15.59 -9.61
N SER A 96 -3.42 -16.78 -9.55
CA SER A 96 -3.65 -17.50 -8.27
C SER A 96 -2.34 -17.86 -7.55
N VAL A 97 -1.33 -18.33 -8.27
CA VAL A 97 0.00 -18.65 -7.68
C VAL A 97 0.65 -17.39 -7.08
N VAL A 98 0.49 -16.26 -7.77
CA VAL A 98 1.01 -14.96 -7.36
C VAL A 98 0.27 -14.45 -6.10
N LEU A 99 -1.06 -14.58 -6.04
CA LEU A 99 -1.86 -14.24 -4.85
C LEU A 99 -1.46 -15.05 -3.61
N GLU A 100 -1.35 -16.38 -3.74
CA GLU A 100 -0.91 -17.24 -2.62
C GLU A 100 0.50 -16.91 -2.15
N ALA A 101 1.40 -16.57 -3.08
CA ALA A 101 2.75 -16.12 -2.75
C ALA A 101 2.73 -14.78 -2.01
N GLY A 102 1.81 -13.87 -2.36
CA GLY A 102 1.64 -12.59 -1.69
C GLY A 102 1.29 -12.71 -0.20
N ILE A 103 0.37 -13.61 0.17
CA ILE A 103 0.04 -13.86 1.59
C ILE A 103 1.26 -14.42 2.35
N ARG A 104 2.04 -15.30 1.72
CA ARG A 104 3.29 -15.81 2.33
C ARG A 104 4.34 -14.71 2.49
N SER A 105 4.52 -13.87 1.47
CA SER A 105 5.43 -12.71 1.50
C SER A 105 5.08 -11.76 2.64
N LEU A 106 3.78 -11.51 2.88
CA LEU A 106 3.33 -10.66 3.98
C LEU A 106 3.73 -11.22 5.35
N LYS A 107 3.66 -12.55 5.55
CA LYS A 107 4.12 -13.21 6.79
C LYS A 107 5.63 -13.08 6.99
N ILE A 108 6.41 -13.32 5.94
CA ILE A 108 7.88 -13.25 5.96
C ILE A 108 8.34 -11.82 6.29
N THR A 109 7.79 -10.84 5.61
CA THR A 109 8.20 -9.43 5.73
C THR A 109 7.78 -8.82 7.06
N LYS A 110 6.59 -9.19 7.57
CA LYS A 110 6.18 -8.91 8.96
C LYS A 110 7.19 -9.48 9.95
N GLY A 111 7.54 -10.77 9.83
CA GLY A 111 8.48 -11.44 10.72
C GLY A 111 9.88 -10.83 10.73
N ALA A 112 10.33 -10.32 9.59
CA ALA A 112 11.62 -9.64 9.44
C ALA A 112 11.62 -8.16 9.89
N GLY A 113 10.46 -7.58 10.22
CA GLY A 113 10.35 -6.17 10.61
C GLY A 113 10.43 -5.17 9.44
N VAL A 114 10.09 -5.59 8.23
CA VAL A 114 9.98 -4.69 7.06
C VAL A 114 8.84 -3.70 7.30
N THR A 115 9.03 -2.43 6.96
CA THR A 115 7.93 -1.45 7.02
C THR A 115 7.00 -1.65 5.82
N ILE A 116 5.77 -2.09 6.10
CA ILE A 116 4.76 -2.40 5.08
C ILE A 116 3.81 -1.21 4.90
N CYS A 117 3.59 -0.79 3.67
CA CYS A 117 2.64 0.25 3.25
C CYS A 117 1.41 -0.37 2.59
N PHE A 118 0.30 0.38 2.58
CA PHE A 118 -0.95 0.02 1.93
C PHE A 118 -0.92 0.40 0.45
N GLY A 119 -1.40 -0.49 -0.41
CA GLY A 119 -1.47 -0.29 -1.86
C GLY A 119 -2.38 -1.34 -2.48
N THR A 120 -2.94 -1.05 -3.65
CA THR A 120 -4.00 -1.90 -4.25
C THR A 120 -3.74 -2.29 -5.69
N ASP A 121 -3.16 -1.40 -6.51
CA ASP A 121 -2.87 -1.62 -7.94
C ASP A 121 -4.07 -2.15 -8.75
N LEU A 122 -5.27 -1.72 -8.39
CA LEU A 122 -6.50 -2.11 -9.07
C LEU A 122 -6.65 -1.39 -10.40
N LEU A 123 -7.12 -2.12 -11.42
CA LEU A 123 -7.22 -1.63 -12.79
C LEU A 123 -8.68 -1.54 -13.24
N GLY A 124 -9.06 -0.39 -13.81
CA GLY A 124 -10.37 -0.18 -14.44
C GLY A 124 -11.55 -0.44 -13.49
N PRO A 125 -12.49 -1.34 -13.86
CA PRO A 125 -13.70 -1.57 -13.05
C PRO A 125 -13.41 -2.17 -11.66
N LEU A 126 -12.22 -2.75 -11.46
CA LEU A 126 -11.83 -3.35 -10.19
C LEU A 126 -11.59 -2.32 -9.08
N THR A 127 -11.43 -1.03 -9.42
CA THR A 127 -11.12 0.05 -8.46
C THR A 127 -12.13 0.20 -7.32
N SER A 128 -13.38 -0.25 -7.52
CA SER A 128 -14.41 -0.28 -6.47
C SER A 128 -14.06 -1.19 -5.28
N ALA A 129 -13.15 -2.15 -5.47
CA ALA A 129 -12.68 -3.07 -4.45
C ALA A 129 -11.52 -2.53 -3.60
N GLN A 130 -11.11 -1.27 -3.76
CA GLN A 130 -9.91 -0.70 -3.11
C GLN A 130 -9.79 -1.05 -1.63
N THR A 131 -10.89 -0.96 -0.89
CA THR A 131 -10.87 -1.21 0.54
C THR A 131 -10.61 -2.68 0.86
N ARG A 132 -11.09 -3.65 0.05
CA ARG A 132 -10.97 -5.12 0.28
C ARG A 132 -9.58 -5.63 0.61
N GLU A 133 -8.54 -4.86 0.28
CA GLU A 133 -7.18 -5.06 0.75
C GLU A 133 -7.08 -5.16 2.30
N PHE A 134 -7.93 -4.47 3.09
CA PHE A 134 -7.99 -4.64 4.55
C PHE A 134 -8.44 -6.06 4.92
N THR A 135 -9.54 -6.56 4.35
CA THR A 135 -9.97 -7.95 4.62
C THR A 135 -8.88 -8.95 4.25
N ILE A 136 -8.29 -8.85 3.05
CA ILE A 136 -7.27 -9.80 2.59
C ILE A 136 -6.05 -9.78 3.51
N ARG A 137 -5.53 -8.60 3.89
CA ARG A 137 -4.34 -8.50 4.73
C ARG A 137 -4.61 -8.86 6.20
N SER A 138 -5.87 -8.83 6.65
CA SER A 138 -6.25 -9.21 8.02
C SER A 138 -5.95 -10.67 8.35
N GLU A 139 -5.76 -11.52 7.34
CA GLU A 139 -5.31 -12.91 7.50
C GLU A 139 -3.92 -13.04 8.15
N VAL A 140 -3.12 -11.96 8.14
CA VAL A 140 -1.71 -11.97 8.58
C VAL A 140 -1.41 -10.87 9.59
N LEU A 141 -1.98 -9.70 9.39
CA LEU A 141 -1.69 -8.50 10.17
C LEU A 141 -2.86 -8.20 11.11
N SER A 142 -2.54 -7.84 12.35
CA SER A 142 -3.54 -7.37 13.32
C SER A 142 -4.16 -6.04 12.88
N PRO A 143 -5.34 -5.67 13.41
CA PRO A 143 -5.99 -4.40 13.07
C PRO A 143 -5.09 -3.17 13.26
N VAL A 144 -4.32 -3.11 14.35
CA VAL A 144 -3.38 -2.00 14.62
C VAL A 144 -2.26 -1.96 13.59
N GLU A 145 -1.72 -3.12 13.20
CA GLU A 145 -0.70 -3.19 12.14
C GLU A 145 -1.27 -2.72 10.80
N LEU A 146 -2.48 -3.18 10.43
CA LEU A 146 -3.18 -2.77 9.20
C LEU A 146 -3.38 -1.26 9.13
N LEU A 147 -3.90 -0.66 10.20
CA LEU A 147 -4.10 0.79 10.25
C LEU A 147 -2.78 1.54 10.05
N ARG A 148 -1.67 1.06 10.64
CA ARG A 148 -0.34 1.66 10.41
C ARG A 148 0.11 1.55 8.96
N THR A 149 -0.17 0.44 8.28
CA THR A 149 0.16 0.31 6.85
C THR A 149 -0.56 1.35 5.98
N ALA A 150 -1.74 1.81 6.40
CA ALA A 150 -2.53 2.81 5.67
C ALA A 150 -2.36 4.25 6.19
N THR A 151 -1.59 4.47 7.27
CA THR A 151 -1.45 5.78 7.91
C THR A 151 0.01 6.16 8.16
N THR A 152 0.60 5.70 9.26
CA THR A 152 1.94 6.13 9.69
C THR A 152 3.07 5.63 8.81
N ASN A 153 2.94 4.43 8.23
CA ASN A 153 3.99 3.85 7.38
C ASN A 153 4.13 4.58 6.04
N PRO A 154 3.04 4.85 5.28
CA PRO A 154 3.14 5.64 4.05
C PRO A 154 3.53 7.09 4.36
N ALA A 155 3.11 7.67 5.49
CA ALA A 155 3.60 8.99 5.90
C ALA A 155 5.14 9.00 6.04
N ARG A 156 5.73 7.97 6.68
CA ARG A 156 7.19 7.80 6.77
C ARG A 156 7.85 7.58 5.40
N MET A 157 7.22 6.79 4.54
CA MET A 157 7.73 6.55 3.18
C MET A 157 7.80 7.87 2.40
N LEU A 158 6.75 8.68 2.47
CA LEU A 158 6.65 9.97 1.79
C LEU A 158 7.43 11.10 2.47
N ARG A 159 8.17 10.82 3.56
CA ARG A 159 8.87 11.82 4.38
C ARG A 159 7.93 12.90 4.97
N CYS A 160 6.70 12.51 5.28
CA CYS A 160 5.65 13.34 5.85
C CYS A 160 5.23 12.88 7.26
N GLU A 161 6.01 12.06 7.95
CA GLU A 161 5.68 11.54 9.29
C GLU A 161 5.56 12.60 10.38
N GLY A 162 6.03 13.82 10.12
CA GLY A 162 5.86 14.99 10.97
C GLY A 162 4.56 15.77 10.74
N THR A 163 3.81 15.47 9.67
CA THR A 163 2.62 16.24 9.27
C THR A 163 1.41 15.37 8.89
N LEU A 164 1.59 14.10 8.51
CA LEU A 164 0.55 13.19 8.03
C LEU A 164 0.49 11.86 8.82
N GLY A 165 -0.64 11.18 8.70
CA GLY A 165 -0.82 9.79 9.17
C GLY A 165 -1.06 9.63 10.67
N GLN A 166 -1.22 10.71 11.43
CA GLN A 166 -1.52 10.67 12.87
C GLN A 166 -2.50 11.78 13.26
N ILE A 167 -3.40 11.47 14.20
CA ILE A 167 -4.22 12.47 14.89
C ILE A 167 -3.38 13.06 16.01
N LYS A 168 -2.68 14.16 15.73
CA LYS A 168 -1.76 14.82 16.65
C LYS A 168 -1.71 16.32 16.38
N SER A 169 -1.52 17.13 17.43
CA SER A 169 -1.33 18.58 17.26
C SER A 169 -0.18 18.88 16.30
N GLY A 170 -0.42 19.80 15.35
CA GLY A 170 0.54 20.16 14.29
C GLY A 170 0.45 19.31 13.02
N PHE A 171 -0.39 18.28 12.98
CA PHE A 171 -0.61 17.46 11.79
C PHE A 171 -1.79 17.98 10.97
N VAL A 172 -1.82 17.64 9.69
CA VAL A 172 -2.97 17.90 8.82
C VAL A 172 -4.19 17.18 9.38
N ALA A 173 -5.33 17.88 9.39
CA ALA A 173 -6.59 17.37 9.90
C ALA A 173 -7.28 16.46 8.86
N ASP A 174 -6.63 15.31 8.58
CA ASP A 174 -7.13 14.23 7.75
C ASP A 174 -7.65 13.09 8.64
N MET A 175 -8.96 12.88 8.66
CA MET A 175 -9.62 11.97 9.59
C MET A 175 -10.81 11.25 8.97
N LEU A 176 -11.00 10.00 9.41
CA LEU A 176 -12.22 9.24 9.17
C LEU A 176 -12.98 9.11 10.48
N VAL A 177 -14.30 9.27 10.42
CA VAL A 177 -15.20 9.00 11.54
C VAL A 177 -15.98 7.74 11.22
N LEU A 178 -15.87 6.73 12.09
CA LEU A 178 -16.55 5.45 11.97
C LEU A 178 -17.61 5.31 13.07
N ASN A 179 -18.70 4.59 12.81
CA ASN A 179 -19.70 4.25 13.84
C ASN A 179 -19.34 2.99 14.64
N GLU A 180 -18.28 2.28 14.25
CA GLU A 180 -17.77 1.07 14.91
C GLU A 180 -16.24 1.14 15.07
N ASN A 181 -15.70 0.35 15.99
CA ASN A 181 -14.26 0.34 16.29
C ASN A 181 -13.49 -0.61 15.35
N PRO A 182 -12.63 -0.12 14.45
CA PRO A 182 -11.87 -0.96 13.51
C PRO A 182 -10.82 -1.85 14.20
N LEU A 183 -10.52 -1.60 15.48
CA LEU A 183 -9.64 -2.47 16.26
C LEU A 183 -10.30 -3.79 16.67
N ASN A 184 -11.63 -3.83 16.71
CA ASN A 184 -12.41 -5.04 17.01
C ASN A 184 -12.66 -5.86 15.74
N ASP A 185 -12.97 -5.19 14.63
CA ASP A 185 -13.16 -5.79 13.31
C ASP A 185 -12.64 -4.82 12.24
N ILE A 186 -11.51 -5.16 11.60
CA ILE A 186 -10.90 -4.31 10.60
C ILE A 186 -11.66 -4.31 9.26
N THR A 187 -12.50 -5.34 9.03
CA THR A 187 -13.28 -5.49 7.78
C THR A 187 -14.40 -4.47 7.65
N ILE A 188 -14.70 -3.69 8.71
CA ILE A 188 -15.63 -2.55 8.62
C ILE A 188 -15.13 -1.47 7.65
N LEU A 189 -13.81 -1.36 7.48
CA LEU A 189 -13.20 -0.43 6.52
C LEU A 189 -13.54 -0.79 5.07
N ASP A 190 -13.99 -2.03 4.83
CA ASP A 190 -14.39 -2.51 3.50
C ASP A 190 -15.85 -2.28 3.18
N ARG A 191 -16.59 -1.73 4.15
CA ARG A 191 -18.02 -1.48 4.09
C ARG A 191 -18.30 -0.02 4.44
N PRO A 192 -17.71 0.96 3.72
CA PRO A 192 -17.87 2.38 4.05
C PRO A 192 -19.33 2.85 3.99
N VAL A 193 -20.18 2.21 3.16
CA VAL A 193 -21.63 2.49 3.12
C VAL A 193 -22.33 2.19 4.45
N ASP A 194 -21.79 1.28 5.25
CA ASP A 194 -22.39 0.90 6.53
C ASP A 194 -21.70 1.62 7.69
N TYR A 195 -20.37 1.76 7.64
CA TYR A 195 -19.59 2.15 8.82
C TYR A 195 -18.94 3.53 8.75
N LEU A 196 -18.75 4.13 7.57
CA LEU A 196 -18.16 5.45 7.43
C LEU A 196 -19.21 6.53 7.67
N LEU A 197 -19.02 7.31 8.73
CA LEU A 197 -19.88 8.43 9.08
C LEU A 197 -19.43 9.73 8.43
N ALA A 198 -18.13 10.02 8.42
CA ALA A 198 -17.62 11.26 7.86
C ALA A 198 -16.16 11.13 7.39
N VAL A 199 -15.82 11.98 6.41
CA VAL A 199 -14.46 12.17 5.90
C VAL A 199 -14.10 13.63 6.09
N ILE A 200 -13.01 13.86 6.82
CA ILE A 200 -12.41 15.18 7.01
C ILE A 200 -11.06 15.16 6.28
N LYS A 201 -10.84 16.14 5.42
CA LYS A 201 -9.58 16.31 4.69
C LYS A 201 -9.15 17.77 4.75
N ASP A 202 -7.90 18.03 5.06
CA ASP A 202 -7.35 19.38 5.23
C ASP A 202 -8.19 20.25 6.19
N GLY A 203 -8.75 19.61 7.23
CA GLY A 203 -9.63 20.26 8.21
C GLY A 203 -11.04 20.57 7.73
N ARG A 204 -11.43 20.12 6.53
CA ARG A 204 -12.76 20.31 5.95
C ARG A 204 -13.57 19.03 5.95
N VAL A 205 -14.84 19.12 6.30
CA VAL A 205 -15.78 17.99 6.21
C VAL A 205 -16.17 17.80 4.74
N CYS A 206 -15.57 16.82 4.07
CA CYS A 206 -15.83 16.49 2.65
C CYS A 206 -17.04 15.58 2.46
N HIS A 207 -17.31 14.71 3.43
CA HIS A 207 -18.45 13.81 3.43
C HIS A 207 -18.97 13.67 4.85
N SER A 208 -20.29 13.63 5.03
CA SER A 208 -20.89 13.31 6.31
C SER A 208 -22.29 12.73 6.13
N ARG A 209 -22.57 11.64 6.84
CA ARG A 209 -23.89 11.06 7.11
C ARG A 209 -24.31 11.26 8.56
N TRP A 210 -23.46 11.91 9.35
CA TRP A 210 -23.73 12.19 10.74
C TRP A 210 -24.46 13.52 10.88
N SER A 211 -25.69 13.50 11.38
CA SER A 211 -26.56 14.70 11.51
C SER A 211 -25.96 15.84 12.34
N LYS A 212 -24.92 15.57 13.13
CA LYS A 212 -24.23 16.56 13.97
C LYS A 212 -23.00 17.20 13.31
N LEU A 213 -22.60 16.72 12.13
CA LEU A 213 -21.43 17.21 11.41
C LEU A 213 -21.85 17.52 9.97
N SER A 214 -22.06 18.80 9.67
CA SER A 214 -22.43 19.24 8.32
C SER A 214 -21.22 19.19 7.38
N VAL A 215 -21.45 18.83 6.12
CA VAL A 215 -20.46 18.98 5.04
C VAL A 215 -20.16 20.46 4.84
N ASP A 216 -18.88 20.82 4.68
CA ASP A 216 -18.49 22.20 4.43
C ASP A 216 -18.88 22.61 3.01
N THR A 217 -19.70 23.66 2.90
CA THR A 217 -20.31 24.09 1.62
C THR A 217 -19.53 25.19 0.89
N SER A 218 -18.28 25.49 1.26
CA SER A 218 -17.51 26.59 0.64
C SER A 218 -16.52 26.14 -0.44
N LYS A 219 -16.59 26.83 -1.60
CA LYS A 219 -15.79 26.68 -2.82
C LYS A 219 -14.29 26.48 -2.55
N ALA A 220 -13.67 25.69 -3.41
CA ALA A 220 -12.22 25.48 -3.50
C ALA A 220 -11.45 26.78 -3.23
N MET A 221 -10.67 26.80 -2.16
CA MET A 221 -9.55 27.72 -2.05
C MET A 221 -8.43 27.16 -2.92
N PRO A 222 -7.68 28.02 -3.66
CA PRO A 222 -6.52 27.55 -4.40
C PRO A 222 -5.56 26.88 -3.42
N LEU A 223 -4.99 25.75 -3.86
CA LEU A 223 -3.91 25.06 -3.18
C LEU A 223 -2.88 26.10 -2.72
N LEU A 224 -2.59 26.13 -1.43
CA LEU A 224 -1.50 26.95 -0.90
C LEU A 224 -0.23 26.58 -1.67
N ALA A 225 0.38 27.59 -2.29
CA ALA A 225 1.63 27.50 -3.03
C ALA A 225 2.82 27.19 -2.10
#